data_AF-F7XKW2-F1
#
_entry.id   AF-F7XKW2-F1
#
_cell.length_a   1.000
_cell.length_b   1.000
_cell.length_c   1.000
_cell.angle_alpha   90.00
_cell.angle_beta   90.00
_cell.angle_gamma   90.00
#
_symmetry.space_group_name_H-M   'P 1'
#
loop_
_entity.id
_entity.type
_entity.pdbx_description
1 polymer ?
#
loop_
_entity_poly.entity_id
_entity_poly.type
_entity_poly.pdbx_seq_one_letter_code
_entity_poly.pdbx_strand_id
1 'polypeptide(L)' 'MKEWEYDARKINVINLPHQMKDLEELGDEGWELVWIRDDIDENGEATAILKRPKS' A
#
# COMPACT_ATOMS: atom_id res chain seq x y z
N MET A 1 20.41 14.73 2.52
CA MET A 1 19.67 13.69 1.78
C MET A 1 18.38 13.44 2.51
N LYS A 2 17.26 13.27 1.81
CA LYS A 2 15.99 12.90 2.44
C LYS A 2 16.05 11.39 2.71
N GLU A 3 15.97 10.97 3.97
CA GLU A 3 15.85 9.56 4.32
C GLU A 3 14.40 9.11 4.07
N TRP A 4 14.23 7.90 3.55
CA TRP A 4 12.92 7.29 3.32
C TRP A 4 12.73 6.13 4.29
N GLU A 5 11.52 6.00 4.82
CA GLU A 5 11.08 4.76 5.48
C GLU A 5 10.17 3.99 4.53
N TYR A 6 10.17 2.66 4.68
CA TYR A 6 9.43 1.72 3.84
C TYR A 6 8.59 0.80 4.72
N ASP A 7 7.41 0.43 4.23
CA ASP A 7 6.50 -0.49 4.89
C ASP A 7 5.85 -1.44 3.86
N ALA A 8 5.39 -2.59 4.33
CA ALA A 8 4.69 -3.59 3.53
C ALA A 8 3.35 -3.93 4.19
N ARG A 9 2.24 -3.66 3.48
CA ARG A 9 0.88 -3.86 4.00
C ARG A 9 0.05 -4.69 3.05
N LYS A 10 -0.93 -5.41 3.58
CA LYS A 10 -1.95 -6.10 2.77
C LYS A 10 -3.03 -5.10 2.37
N ILE A 11 -3.41 -5.12 1.09
CA ILE A 11 -4.52 -4.34 0.54
C ILE A 11 -5.40 -5.24 -0.32
N ASN A 12 -6.70 -4.95 -0.40
CA ASN A 12 -7.57 -5.66 -1.33
C ASN A 12 -7.28 -5.22 -2.78
N VAL A 13 -7.11 -6.15 -3.71
CA VAL A 13 -6.82 -5.83 -5.13
C VAL A 13 -7.84 -6.37 -6.12
N ILE A 14 -8.81 -7.17 -5.65
CA ILE A 14 -9.87 -7.73 -6.50
C ILE A 14 -11.14 -6.88 -6.47
N ASN A 15 -11.36 -6.14 -5.38
CA ASN A 15 -12.51 -5.26 -5.20
C ASN A 15 -12.07 -3.81 -5.31
N LEU A 16 -12.25 -3.23 -6.50
CA LEU A 16 -11.76 -1.90 -6.85
C LEU A 16 -12.23 -0.79 -5.86
N PRO A 17 -13.50 -0.74 -5.40
CA PRO A 17 -13.90 0.17 -4.33
C PRO A 17 -13.12 0.02 -3.02
N HIS A 18 -12.89 -1.21 -2.54
CA HIS A 18 -12.10 -1.43 -1.33
C HIS A 18 -10.63 -1.07 -1.55
N GLN A 19 -10.07 -1.43 -2.72
CA GLN A 19 -8.71 -1.06 -3.09
C GLN A 19 -8.51 0.46 -3.05
N MET A 20 -9.44 1.23 -3.60
CA MET A 20 -9.37 2.69 -3.57
C MET A 20 -9.42 3.24 -2.14
N LYS A 21 -10.29 2.68 -1.29
CA LYS A 21 -10.39 3.06 0.13
C LYS A 21 -9.10 2.76 0.89
N ASP A 22 -8.54 1.56 0.72
CA ASP A 22 -7.28 1.17 1.35
C ASP A 22 -6.16 2.12 0.92
N LEU A 23 -6.07 2.46 -0.36
CA LEU A 23 -5.04 3.39 -0.87
C LEU A 23 -5.23 4.84 -0.39
N GLU A 24 -6.48 5.29 -0.22
CA GLU A 24 -6.80 6.62 0.32
C GLU A 24 -6.35 6.72 1.79
N GLU A 25 -6.69 5.74 2.63
CA GLU A 25 -6.28 5.69 4.04
C GLU A 25 -4.74 5.69 4.18
N LEU A 26 -4.04 4.94 3.32
CA LEU A 26 -2.57 4.94 3.29
C LEU A 26 -2.01 6.31 2.87
N GLY A 27 -2.63 6.96 1.89
CA GLY A 27 -2.28 8.32 1.47
C GLY A 27 -2.46 9.34 2.60
N ASP A 28 -3.54 9.25 3.35
CA ASP A 28 -3.83 10.11 4.50
C ASP A 28 -2.81 9.92 5.65
N GLU A 29 -2.26 8.72 5.81
CA GLU A 29 -1.14 8.43 6.72
C GLU A 29 0.23 8.93 6.19
N GLY A 30 0.26 9.51 4.99
CA GLY A 30 1.45 10.02 4.34
C GLY A 30 2.27 8.98 3.58
N TRP A 31 1.73 7.79 3.34
CA TRP A 31 2.39 6.74 2.56
C TRP A 31 2.15 6.92 1.06
N GLU A 32 3.21 6.73 0.28
CA GLU A 32 3.17 6.65 -1.17
C GLU A 32 3.29 5.19 -1.62
N LEU A 33 2.39 4.74 -2.48
CA LEU A 33 2.46 3.41 -3.09
C LEU A 33 3.65 3.32 -4.06
N VAL A 34 4.48 2.29 -3.88
CA VAL A 34 5.62 1.99 -4.74
C VAL A 34 5.31 0.82 -5.67
N TRP A 35 4.79 -0.28 -5.12
CA TRP A 35 4.55 -1.51 -5.87
C TRP A 35 3.53 -2.40 -5.14
N ILE A 36 2.51 -2.89 -5.86
CA ILE A 36 1.69 -4.05 -5.45
C ILE A 36 2.31 -5.36 -6.00
N ARG A 37 2.76 -6.25 -5.13
CA ARG A 37 3.29 -7.57 -5.53
C ARG A 37 2.18 -8.42 -6.14
N ASP A 38 2.55 -9.28 -7.07
CA ASP A 38 1.65 -10.28 -7.65
C ASP A 38 1.59 -11.53 -6.73
N ASP A 39 1.18 -11.30 -5.48
CA ASP A 39 1.08 -12.31 -4.41
C ASP A 39 -0.33 -12.34 -3.80
N ILE A 40 -1.33 -12.28 -4.69
CA ILE A 40 -2.76 -12.29 -4.34
C ILE A 40 -3.10 -13.62 -3.65
N ASP A 41 -3.66 -13.52 -2.44
CA ASP A 41 -4.14 -14.68 -1.69
C ASP A 41 -5.63 -14.99 -1.94
N GLU A 42 -6.16 -16.01 -1.25
CA GLU A 42 -7.54 -16.47 -1.41
C GLU A 42 -8.60 -15.44 -1.05
N ASN A 43 -8.24 -14.42 -0.26
CA ASN A 43 -9.13 -13.32 0.11
C ASN A 43 -9.05 -12.14 -0.88
N GLY A 44 -8.18 -12.25 -1.89
CA GLY A 44 -7.94 -11.20 -2.87
C GLY A 44 -7.06 -10.07 -2.33
N GLU A 45 -6.26 -10.33 -1.30
CA GLU A 45 -5.31 -9.38 -0.76
C GLU A 45 -3.92 -9.58 -1.37
N ALA A 46 -3.25 -8.48 -1.72
CA ALA A 46 -1.87 -8.47 -2.19
C ALA A 46 -1.00 -7.57 -1.31
N THR A 47 0.31 -7.80 -1.35
CA THR A 47 1.27 -7.00 -0.61
C THR A 47 1.56 -5.70 -1.35
N ALA A 48 1.18 -4.56 -0.77
CA ALA A 48 1.59 -3.23 -1.19
C ALA A 48 2.87 -2.80 -0.47
N ILE A 49 3.88 -2.41 -1.25
CA ILE A 49 5.11 -1.78 -0.79
C ILE A 49 4.93 -0.27 -0.83
N LEU A 50 5.18 0.35 0.31
CA LEU A 50 4.93 1.76 0.58
C LEU A 50 6.23 2.46 0.96
N LYS A 51 6.28 3.77 0.73
CA LYS A 51 7.36 4.62 1.24
C LYS A 51 6.82 5.94 1.77
N ARG A 52 7.50 6.56 2.72
CA ARG A 52 7.27 7.97 3.06
C ARG A 52 8.55 8.65 3.52
N PRO A 53 8.60 10.00 3.50
CA PRO A 53 9.73 10.72 4.06
C PRO A 53 9.86 10.42 5.55
N LYS A 54 11.06 10.00 5.97
CA LYS A 54 11.36 9.84 7.38
C LYS A 54 11.31 11.22 8.05
N SER A 55 10.54 11.32 9.13
CA SER A 55 10.39 12.55 9.92
C SER A 55 11.63 12.83 10.77
#